data_AF-A0A5D2G4Q9-F1
#
_entry.id   AF-A0A5D2G4Q9-F1
#
_cell.length_a   1.000
_cell.length_b   1.000
_cell.length_c   1.000
_cell.angle_alpha   90.00
_cell.angle_beta   90.00
_cell.angle_gamma   90.00
#
_symmetry.space_group_name_H-M   'P 1'
#
loop_
_entity.id
_entity.type
_entity.pdbx_description
1 polymer ?
#
loop_
_entity_poly.entity_id
_entity_poly.type
_entity_poly.pdbx_seq_one_letter_code
_entity_poly.pdbx_strand_id
1 'polypeptide(L)'
;MNDDIEELKKLMDVIINYPFGSDKPDYDRFNLSPELRCFLHYLNSEFLENVSPRCLLDSPFIWGDADKYRFLISLDYLLKSEVFKLESFNDALTTFASTNLIHWVRALYNKRVLYKVYYHSQMSYNVSRTAAVVRFCSNVFWHYNNYAIECGERKIGKIRIVRKLSEALSNLFIDLFDCCIKYACNLEDLHQPEMREALK
;
A
#
# COMPACT_ATOMS: atom_id res chain seq x y z
N MET A 1 -16.00 -8.89 25.69
CA MET A 1 -16.90 -7.72 25.61
C MET A 1 -16.50 -6.59 26.55
N ASN A 2 -16.30 -6.83 27.86
CA ASN A 2 -15.69 -5.80 28.74
C ASN A 2 -14.18 -5.64 28.51
N ASP A 3 -13.47 -6.73 28.17
CA ASP A 3 -12.03 -6.69 27.92
C ASP A 3 -11.66 -5.87 26.67
N ASP A 4 -12.47 -5.95 25.61
CA ASP A 4 -12.25 -5.21 24.36
C ASP A 4 -12.39 -3.69 24.54
N ILE A 5 -13.31 -3.26 25.41
CA ILE A 5 -13.51 -1.85 25.75
C ILE A 5 -12.34 -1.33 26.59
N GLU A 6 -11.80 -2.16 27.48
CA GLU A 6 -10.68 -1.80 28.33
C GLU A 6 -9.36 -1.77 27.56
N GLU A 7 -9.16 -2.66 26.58
CA GLU A 7 -8.07 -2.58 25.61
C GLU A 7 -8.15 -1.31 24.75
N LEU A 8 -9.36 -0.97 24.25
CA LEU A 8 -9.55 0.25 23.47
C LEU A 8 -9.24 1.51 24.29
N LYS A 9 -9.68 1.56 25.55
CA LYS A 9 -9.34 2.69 26.46
C LYS A 9 -7.84 2.79 26.69
N LYS A 10 -7.16 1.67 26.93
CA LYS A 10 -5.70 1.64 27.07
C LYS A 10 -5.00 2.13 25.80
N LEU A 11 -5.46 1.70 24.63
CA LEU A 11 -4.93 2.18 23.35
C LEU A 11 -5.14 3.69 23.18
N MET A 12 -6.35 4.19 23.46
CA MET A 12 -6.67 5.61 23.38
C MET A 12 -5.85 6.44 24.36
N ASP A 13 -5.66 5.96 25.59
CA ASP A 13 -4.86 6.61 26.61
C ASP A 13 -3.39 6.69 26.19
N VAL A 14 -2.85 5.61 25.61
CA VAL A 14 -1.51 5.60 25.00
C VAL A 14 -1.42 6.60 23.86
N ILE A 15 -2.37 6.63 22.92
CA ILE A 15 -2.35 7.56 21.77
C ILE A 15 -2.45 9.03 22.22
N ILE A 16 -3.34 9.34 23.16
CA ILE A 16 -3.63 10.72 23.61
C ILE A 16 -2.48 11.25 24.47
N ASN A 17 -1.93 10.41 25.34
CA ASN A 17 -0.87 10.83 26.28
C ASN A 17 0.54 10.56 25.76
N TYR A 18 0.69 10.05 24.53
CA TYR A 18 2.01 9.84 23.96
C TYR A 18 2.69 11.19 23.72
N PRO A 19 3.82 11.47 24.37
CA PRO A 19 4.63 12.61 23.99
C PRO A 19 5.25 12.29 22.63
N PHE A 20 4.96 13.11 21.62
CA PHE A 20 5.64 13.07 20.33
C PHE A 20 7.15 13.20 20.56
N GLY A 21 7.87 12.09 20.72
CA GLY A 21 9.32 12.07 21.01
C GLY A 21 9.85 11.04 22.04
N SER A 22 9.03 10.19 22.67
CA SER A 22 9.54 9.08 23.54
C SER A 22 9.60 7.73 22.83
N ASP A 23 10.25 6.71 23.40
CA ASP A 23 10.36 5.36 22.81
C ASP A 23 9.00 4.82 22.31
N LYS A 24 9.02 4.25 21.10
CA LYS A 24 7.86 3.75 20.34
C LYS A 24 6.98 2.83 21.20
N PRO A 25 5.65 3.07 21.32
CA PRO A 25 4.76 2.11 21.95
C PRO A 25 4.77 0.83 21.13
N ASP A 26 4.85 -0.32 21.80
CA ASP A 26 4.74 -1.63 21.19
C ASP A 26 3.27 -1.87 20.78
N TYR A 27 2.86 -1.23 19.68
CA TYR A 27 1.51 -1.33 19.11
C TYR A 27 1.19 -2.76 18.61
N ASP A 28 2.21 -3.63 18.48
CA ASP A 28 2.04 -5.02 18.08
C ASP A 28 1.38 -5.88 19.18
N ARG A 29 1.29 -5.36 20.42
CA ARG A 29 0.55 -5.99 21.53
C ARG A 29 -0.96 -5.89 21.39
N PHE A 30 -1.47 -4.99 20.54
CA PHE A 30 -2.90 -4.79 20.33
C PHE A 30 -3.37 -5.50 19.04
N ASN A 31 -4.57 -6.08 19.07
CA ASN A 31 -5.18 -6.75 17.91
C ASN A 31 -5.74 -5.72 16.90
N LEU A 32 -4.86 -4.93 16.28
CA LEU A 32 -5.23 -3.86 15.36
C LEU A 32 -5.24 -4.33 13.90
N SER A 33 -6.08 -3.69 13.07
CA SER A 33 -6.03 -3.92 11.62
C SER A 33 -4.65 -3.53 11.08
N PRO A 34 -4.14 -4.21 10.02
CA PRO A 34 -2.87 -3.86 9.41
C PRO A 34 -2.79 -2.39 8.97
N GLU A 35 -3.90 -1.84 8.44
CA GLU A 35 -3.98 -0.44 8.00
C GLU A 35 -3.85 0.53 9.18
N LEU A 36 -4.49 0.24 10.31
CA LEU A 36 -4.39 1.05 11.52
C LEU A 36 -2.98 0.99 12.12
N ARG A 37 -2.34 -0.19 12.14
CA ARG A 37 -0.95 -0.32 12.59
C ARG A 37 0.01 0.51 11.75
N CYS A 38 -0.15 0.46 10.43
CA CYS A 38 0.63 1.27 9.51
C CYS A 38 0.41 2.77 9.78
N PHE A 39 -0.84 3.21 9.94
CA PHE A 39 -1.16 4.60 10.29
C PHE A 39 -0.48 5.05 11.60
N LEU A 40 -0.58 4.26 12.67
CA LEU A 40 0.05 4.56 13.96
C LEU A 40 1.58 4.59 13.88
N HIS A 41 2.19 3.75 13.03
CA HIS A 41 3.65 3.74 12.85
C HIS A 41 4.18 5.08 12.36
N TYR A 42 3.45 5.75 11.46
CA TYR A 42 3.85 7.05 10.91
C TYR A 42 3.52 8.25 11.79
N LEU A 43 2.78 8.07 12.89
CA LEU A 43 2.59 9.13 13.89
C LEU A 43 3.85 9.38 14.73
N ASN A 44 4.92 8.59 14.54
CA ASN A 44 6.19 8.81 15.22
C ASN A 44 6.88 10.10 14.72
N SER A 45 7.49 10.82 15.66
CA SER A 45 8.21 12.09 15.46
C SER A 45 9.19 12.08 14.29
N GLU A 46 10.03 11.06 14.15
CA GLU A 46 11.03 10.94 13.07
C GLU A 46 10.42 10.94 11.64
N PHE A 47 9.19 10.42 11.48
CA PHE A 47 8.51 10.46 10.18
C PHE A 47 7.84 11.80 9.92
N LEU A 48 7.29 12.42 10.97
CA LEU A 48 6.66 13.74 10.88
C LEU A 48 7.66 14.87 10.57
N GLU A 49 8.97 14.63 10.76
CA GLU A 49 10.03 15.54 10.31
C GLU A 49 10.12 15.64 8.79
N ASN A 50 9.85 14.54 8.06
CA ASN A 50 10.02 14.46 6.61
C ASN A 50 8.69 14.47 5.84
N VAL A 51 7.57 14.16 6.51
CA VAL A 51 6.27 14.03 5.87
C VAL A 51 5.24 14.86 6.63
N SER A 52 4.52 15.72 5.91
CA SER A 52 3.45 16.52 6.52
C SER A 52 2.43 15.60 7.22
N PRO A 53 1.99 15.92 8.44
CA PRO A 53 0.92 15.19 9.12
C PRO A 53 -0.36 15.06 8.27
N ARG A 54 -0.57 15.99 7.32
CA ARG A 54 -1.68 15.93 6.36
C ARG A 54 -1.61 14.71 5.43
N CYS A 55 -0.42 14.22 5.11
CA CYS A 55 -0.26 13.00 4.30
C CYS A 55 -0.74 11.75 5.04
N LEU A 56 -0.75 11.76 6.38
CA LEU A 56 -1.31 10.66 7.18
C LEU A 56 -2.83 10.60 7.09
N LEU A 57 -3.49 11.74 6.84
CA LEU A 57 -4.92 11.78 6.56
C LEU A 57 -5.28 11.16 5.20
N ASP A 58 -4.27 10.90 4.36
CA ASP A 58 -4.39 10.19 3.09
C ASP A 58 -3.86 8.74 3.21
N SER A 59 -3.91 8.15 4.41
CA SER A 59 -3.52 6.77 4.66
C SER A 59 -4.59 5.76 4.17
N PRO A 60 -4.21 4.55 3.73
CA PRO A 60 -5.13 3.45 3.43
C PRO A 60 -6.14 3.13 4.54
N PHE A 61 -5.82 3.45 5.79
CA PHE A 61 -6.72 3.29 6.93
C PHE A 61 -7.99 4.17 6.82
N ILE A 62 -7.86 5.35 6.22
CA ILE A 62 -8.96 6.33 6.08
C ILE A 62 -9.72 6.10 4.77
N TRP A 63 -9.08 5.51 3.77
CA TRP A 63 -9.63 5.34 2.43
C TRP A 63 -10.87 4.44 2.36
N GLY A 64 -11.87 4.90 1.62
CA GLY A 64 -12.92 4.03 1.13
C GLY A 64 -12.46 3.19 -0.07
N ASP A 65 -13.26 2.18 -0.45
CA ASP A 65 -12.99 1.35 -1.64
C ASP A 65 -12.86 2.20 -2.93
N ALA A 66 -13.54 3.34 -3.01
CA ALA A 66 -13.45 4.25 -4.14
C ALA A 66 -12.10 4.97 -4.21
N ASP A 67 -11.52 5.33 -3.06
CA ASP A 67 -10.22 6.00 -2.96
C ASP A 67 -9.11 5.01 -3.29
N LYS A 68 -9.21 3.77 -2.76
CA LYS A 68 -8.36 2.63 -3.13
C LYS A 68 -8.33 2.36 -4.64
N TYR A 69 -9.50 2.42 -5.29
CA TYR A 69 -9.59 2.33 -6.75
C TYR A 69 -8.82 3.48 -7.44
N ARG A 70 -9.07 4.73 -7.03
CA ARG A 70 -8.41 5.91 -7.62
C ARG A 70 -6.90 5.86 -7.43
N PHE A 71 -6.44 5.49 -6.24
CA PHE A 71 -5.03 5.35 -5.90
C PHE A 71 -4.31 4.41 -6.87
N LEU A 72 -4.84 3.21 -7.13
CA LEU A 72 -4.22 2.25 -8.05
C LEU A 72 -4.13 2.76 -9.49
N ILE A 73 -5.17 3.45 -9.97
CA ILE A 73 -5.18 4.04 -11.32
C ILE A 73 -4.18 5.19 -11.42
N SER A 74 -4.15 6.06 -10.42
CA SER A 74 -3.21 7.17 -10.35
C SER A 74 -1.76 6.68 -10.28
N LEU A 75 -1.47 5.68 -9.45
CA LEU A 75 -0.12 5.13 -9.31
C LEU A 75 0.36 4.45 -10.61
N ASP A 76 -0.50 3.69 -11.29
CA ASP A 76 -0.21 3.13 -12.61
C ASP A 76 0.08 4.22 -13.64
N TYR A 77 -0.69 5.31 -13.63
CA TYR A 77 -0.45 6.46 -14.48
C TYR A 77 0.91 7.11 -14.19
N LEU A 78 1.22 7.39 -12.93
CA LEU A 78 2.47 8.03 -12.52
C LEU A 78 3.70 7.21 -12.94
N LEU A 79 3.65 5.89 -12.77
CA LEU A 79 4.73 4.98 -13.21
C LEU A 79 4.89 4.95 -14.73
N LYS A 80 3.78 4.98 -15.50
CA LYS A 80 3.83 5.02 -16.97
C LYS A 80 4.33 6.36 -17.51
N SER A 81 3.99 7.44 -16.82
CA SER A 81 4.43 8.80 -17.17
C SER A 81 5.85 9.10 -16.71
N GLU A 82 6.53 8.13 -16.08
CA GLU A 82 7.90 8.25 -15.54
C GLU A 82 8.06 9.36 -14.49
N VAL A 83 6.96 9.86 -13.92
CA VAL A 83 6.99 10.77 -12.75
C VAL A 83 7.60 10.03 -11.56
N PHE A 84 7.25 8.74 -11.41
CA PHE A 84 7.97 7.82 -10.53
C PHE A 84 8.97 7.02 -11.36
N LYS A 85 10.25 7.08 -10.98
CA LYS A 85 11.29 6.22 -11.55
C LYS A 85 10.97 4.78 -11.18
N LEU A 86 10.60 3.99 -12.18
CA LEU A 86 10.15 2.61 -12.00
C LEU A 86 11.17 1.75 -11.24
N GLU A 87 12.46 1.95 -11.48
CA GLU A 87 13.52 1.16 -10.82
C GLU A 87 13.60 1.47 -9.34
N SER A 88 13.73 2.75 -8.98
CA SER A 88 13.76 3.17 -7.58
C SER A 88 12.46 2.81 -6.83
N PHE A 89 11.30 2.92 -7.48
CA PHE A 89 10.03 2.47 -6.92
C PHE A 89 10.01 0.95 -6.72
N ASN A 90 10.51 0.18 -7.68
CA ASN A 90 10.59 -1.27 -7.58
C ASN A 90 11.53 -1.72 -6.46
N ASP A 91 12.66 -1.04 -6.29
CA ASP A 91 13.64 -1.35 -5.24
C ASP A 91 13.03 -1.10 -3.87
N ALA A 92 12.41 0.08 -3.66
CA ALA A 92 11.68 0.37 -2.43
C ALA A 92 10.61 -0.68 -2.14
N LEU A 93 9.79 -1.04 -3.14
CA LEU A 93 8.75 -2.04 -2.97
C LEU A 93 9.33 -3.42 -2.64
N THR A 94 10.46 -3.81 -3.24
CA THR A 94 11.09 -5.10 -2.99
C THR A 94 11.73 -5.18 -1.61
N THR A 95 12.24 -4.06 -1.09
CA THR A 95 12.85 -3.99 0.25
C THR A 95 11.81 -3.99 1.36
N PHE A 96 10.69 -3.28 1.19
CA PHE A 96 9.77 -2.99 2.29
C PHE A 96 8.41 -3.70 2.20
N ALA A 97 7.99 -4.16 1.03
CA ALA A 97 6.67 -4.78 0.91
C ALA A 97 6.59 -6.14 1.59
N SER A 98 5.37 -6.53 1.94
CA SER A 98 5.11 -7.86 2.47
C SER A 98 5.47 -8.97 1.47
N THR A 99 5.83 -10.14 1.99
CA THR A 99 6.10 -11.35 1.19
C THR A 99 4.93 -11.70 0.25
N ASN A 100 3.70 -11.40 0.66
CA ASN A 100 2.51 -11.64 -0.16
C ASN A 100 2.50 -10.76 -1.42
N LEU A 101 2.90 -9.49 -1.32
CA LEU A 101 3.02 -8.60 -2.47
C LEU A 101 4.24 -8.92 -3.33
N ILE A 102 5.39 -9.22 -2.71
CA ILE A 102 6.61 -9.63 -3.46
C ILE A 102 6.32 -10.87 -4.32
N HIS A 103 5.50 -11.79 -3.81
CA HIS A 103 5.07 -12.98 -4.54
C HIS A 103 3.61 -12.91 -5.00
N TRP A 104 3.14 -11.73 -5.39
CA TRP A 104 1.72 -11.48 -5.72
C TRP A 104 1.13 -12.48 -6.72
N VAL A 105 1.90 -12.94 -7.72
CA VAL A 105 1.45 -13.95 -8.69
C VAL A 105 1.03 -15.25 -8.00
N ARG A 106 1.78 -15.72 -7.00
CA ARG A 106 1.45 -16.94 -6.23
C ARG A 106 0.15 -16.76 -5.45
N ALA A 107 -0.11 -15.55 -4.94
CA ALA A 107 -1.34 -15.23 -4.23
C ALA A 107 -2.59 -15.31 -5.13
N LEU A 108 -2.41 -15.27 -6.47
CA LEU A 108 -3.51 -15.37 -7.42
C LEU A 108 -3.92 -16.80 -7.77
N TYR A 109 -3.13 -17.84 -7.46
CA TYR A 109 -3.38 -19.21 -7.95
C TYR A 109 -4.78 -19.73 -7.60
N ASN A 110 -5.32 -19.35 -6.44
CA ASN A 110 -6.66 -19.74 -6.01
C ASN A 110 -7.76 -18.70 -6.35
N LYS A 111 -7.43 -17.68 -7.14
CA LYS A 111 -8.31 -16.56 -7.50
C LYS A 111 -8.59 -16.59 -9.00
N ARG A 112 -9.49 -17.48 -9.43
CA ARG A 112 -9.75 -17.86 -10.83
C ARG A 112 -9.78 -16.67 -11.81
N VAL A 113 -10.63 -15.66 -11.56
CA VAL A 113 -10.77 -14.50 -12.47
C VAL A 113 -9.51 -13.63 -12.46
N LEU A 114 -8.93 -13.36 -11.29
CA LEU A 114 -7.72 -12.54 -11.16
C LEU A 114 -6.52 -13.20 -11.84
N TYR A 115 -6.37 -14.52 -11.67
CA TYR A 115 -5.33 -15.29 -12.34
C TYR A 115 -5.50 -15.27 -13.86
N LYS A 116 -6.74 -15.34 -14.35
CA LYS A 116 -7.02 -15.26 -15.79
C LYS A 116 -6.69 -13.89 -16.38
N VAL A 117 -6.98 -12.80 -15.66
CA VAL A 117 -6.53 -11.44 -16.02
C VAL A 117 -5.00 -11.40 -16.11
N TYR A 118 -4.30 -11.91 -15.09
CA TYR A 118 -2.84 -11.98 -15.06
C TYR A 118 -2.31 -12.72 -16.29
N TYR A 119 -2.81 -13.93 -16.55
CA TYR A 119 -2.37 -14.77 -17.66
C TYR A 119 -2.55 -14.10 -19.02
N HIS A 120 -3.70 -13.46 -19.26
CA HIS A 120 -3.95 -12.72 -20.50
C HIS A 120 -2.93 -11.61 -20.76
N SER A 121 -2.48 -10.94 -19.70
CA SER A 121 -1.63 -9.76 -19.77
C SER A 121 -0.19 -10.04 -19.36
N GLN A 122 0.19 -11.32 -19.22
CA GLN A 122 1.48 -11.74 -18.68
C GLN A 122 2.66 -11.16 -19.47
N MET A 123 2.55 -11.12 -20.80
CA MET A 123 3.58 -10.55 -21.68
C MET A 123 3.70 -9.03 -21.57
N SER A 124 2.71 -8.35 -20.99
CA SER A 124 2.75 -6.90 -20.74
C SER A 124 3.36 -6.53 -19.39
N TYR A 125 3.72 -7.54 -18.56
CA TYR A 125 4.35 -7.35 -17.27
C TYR A 125 5.82 -7.78 -17.33
N ASN A 126 6.71 -6.94 -16.83
CA ASN A 126 8.00 -7.46 -16.38
C ASN A 126 7.81 -8.08 -14.99
N VAL A 127 7.38 -9.35 -14.94
CA VAL A 127 7.09 -10.06 -13.68
C VAL A 127 8.30 -10.26 -12.77
N SER A 128 9.52 -9.99 -13.25
CA SER A 128 10.72 -9.91 -12.40
C SER A 128 10.72 -8.68 -11.48
N ARG A 129 9.88 -7.68 -11.76
CA ARG A 129 9.72 -6.47 -10.98
C ARG A 129 8.46 -6.57 -10.11
N THR A 130 8.61 -6.44 -8.80
CA THR A 130 7.51 -6.34 -7.83
C THR A 130 6.51 -5.25 -8.24
N ALA A 131 7.00 -4.13 -8.78
CA ALA A 131 6.17 -3.01 -9.24
C ALA A 131 5.16 -3.39 -10.35
N ALA A 132 5.35 -4.52 -11.03
CA ALA A 132 4.37 -5.04 -12.00
C ALA A 132 2.97 -5.28 -11.38
N VAL A 133 2.89 -5.45 -10.06
CA VAL A 133 1.62 -5.59 -9.34
C VAL A 133 0.70 -4.38 -9.54
N VAL A 134 1.26 -3.17 -9.68
CA VAL A 134 0.48 -1.94 -9.92
C VAL A 134 -0.20 -2.00 -11.29
N ARG A 135 0.57 -2.36 -12.32
CA ARG A 135 0.07 -2.52 -13.69
C ARG A 135 -0.99 -3.63 -13.75
N PHE A 136 -0.76 -4.73 -13.04
CA PHE A 136 -1.71 -5.82 -12.90
C PHE A 136 -3.03 -5.34 -12.31
N CYS A 137 -3.00 -4.63 -11.17
CA CYS A 137 -4.19 -4.11 -10.52
C CYS A 137 -4.99 -3.16 -11.44
N SER A 138 -4.29 -2.29 -12.18
CA SER A 138 -4.91 -1.43 -13.20
C SER A 138 -5.62 -2.26 -14.28
N ASN A 139 -4.94 -3.26 -14.84
CA ASN A 139 -5.50 -4.16 -15.86
C ASN A 139 -6.70 -4.99 -15.35
N VAL A 140 -6.73 -5.35 -14.06
CA VAL A 140 -7.90 -5.99 -13.44
C VAL A 140 -9.14 -5.12 -13.58
N PHE A 141 -9.07 -3.81 -13.39
CA PHE A 141 -10.26 -2.96 -13.58
C PHE A 141 -10.80 -2.92 -15.01
N TRP A 142 -9.94 -3.15 -16.01
CA TRP A 142 -10.31 -3.18 -17.42
C TRP A 142 -10.86 -4.54 -17.87
N HIS A 143 -10.30 -5.63 -17.34
CA HIS A 143 -10.54 -6.96 -17.88
C HIS A 143 -11.30 -7.91 -16.96
N TYR A 144 -11.46 -7.60 -15.67
CA TYR A 144 -12.10 -8.50 -14.70
C TYR A 144 -13.46 -8.99 -15.17
N ASN A 145 -14.34 -8.08 -15.62
CA ASN A 145 -15.70 -8.44 -16.00
C ASN A 145 -15.78 -9.26 -17.29
N ASN A 146 -14.78 -9.20 -18.16
CA ASN A 146 -14.73 -10.06 -19.35
C ASN A 146 -14.40 -11.50 -18.92
N TYR A 147 -13.36 -11.65 -18.09
CA TYR A 147 -12.96 -12.96 -17.58
C TYR A 147 -13.90 -13.53 -16.52
N ALA A 148 -14.64 -12.69 -15.79
CA ALA A 148 -15.68 -13.13 -14.88
C ALA A 148 -16.74 -13.94 -15.64
N ILE A 149 -17.22 -13.44 -16.79
CA ILE A 149 -18.18 -14.17 -17.63
C ILE A 149 -17.61 -15.51 -18.07
N GLU A 150 -16.37 -15.51 -18.59
CA GLU A 150 -15.70 -16.74 -19.04
C GLU A 150 -15.48 -17.75 -17.90
N CYS A 151 -15.39 -17.28 -16.66
CA CYS A 151 -15.28 -18.11 -15.46
C CYS A 151 -16.64 -18.53 -14.88
N GLY A 152 -17.76 -18.10 -15.46
CA GLY A 152 -19.11 -18.37 -14.95
C GLY A 152 -19.49 -17.50 -13.75
N GLU A 153 -18.77 -16.40 -13.51
CA GLU A 153 -19.03 -15.44 -12.44
C GLU A 153 -19.84 -14.23 -12.95
N ARG A 154 -20.58 -13.58 -12.04
CA ARG A 154 -21.35 -12.38 -12.36
C ARG A 154 -20.43 -11.17 -12.50
N LYS A 155 -20.78 -10.24 -13.40
CA LYS A 155 -20.12 -8.93 -13.47
C LYS A 155 -20.29 -8.18 -12.15
N ILE A 156 -19.25 -7.45 -11.78
CA ILE A 156 -19.23 -6.63 -10.56
C ILE A 156 -18.70 -5.23 -10.85
N GLY A 157 -19.08 -4.27 -10.00
CA GLY A 157 -18.56 -2.90 -10.05
C GLY A 157 -17.14 -2.77 -9.49
N LYS A 158 -16.47 -1.67 -9.81
CA LYS A 158 -15.08 -1.36 -9.43
C LYS A 158 -14.82 -1.48 -7.92
N ILE A 159 -15.75 -1.05 -7.07
CA ILE A 159 -15.68 -1.18 -5.61
C ILE A 159 -15.55 -2.67 -5.19
N ARG A 160 -16.33 -3.56 -5.80
CA ARG A 160 -16.24 -4.99 -5.49
C ARG A 160 -14.96 -5.62 -6.05
N ILE A 161 -14.44 -5.10 -7.17
CA ILE A 161 -13.14 -5.50 -7.69
C ILE A 161 -12.01 -5.12 -6.72
N VAL A 162 -12.06 -3.93 -6.11
CA VAL A 162 -11.11 -3.52 -5.05
C VAL A 162 -11.14 -4.51 -3.89
N ARG A 163 -12.32 -4.95 -3.45
CA ARG A 163 -12.44 -5.98 -2.40
C ARG A 163 -11.84 -7.31 -2.83
N LYS A 164 -12.05 -7.73 -4.09
CA LYS A 164 -11.43 -8.94 -4.64
C LYS A 164 -9.89 -8.86 -4.68
N LEU A 165 -9.35 -7.70 -5.00
CA LEU A 165 -7.91 -7.45 -4.93
C LEU A 165 -7.41 -7.51 -3.48
N SER A 166 -8.12 -6.86 -2.54
CA SER A 166 -7.78 -6.88 -1.10
C SER A 166 -7.84 -8.30 -0.51
N GLU A 167 -8.81 -9.11 -0.93
CA GLU A 167 -8.95 -10.52 -0.53
C GLU A 167 -7.83 -11.42 -1.10
N ALA A 168 -7.17 -11.00 -2.19
CA ALA A 168 -6.08 -11.74 -2.81
C ALA A 168 -4.71 -11.25 -2.31
N LEU A 169 -4.60 -9.95 -2.05
CA LEU A 169 -3.40 -9.24 -1.69
C LEU A 169 -3.68 -8.40 -0.43
N SER A 170 -3.58 -9.05 0.74
CA SER A 170 -4.12 -8.53 2.01
C SER A 170 -3.47 -7.23 2.49
N ASN A 171 -2.25 -6.92 2.03
CA ASN A 171 -1.52 -5.69 2.36
C ASN A 171 -1.30 -4.77 1.16
N LEU A 172 -2.00 -5.00 0.04
CA LEU A 172 -1.78 -4.28 -1.22
C LEU A 172 -1.68 -2.76 -1.06
N PHE A 173 -2.67 -2.16 -0.39
CA PHE A 173 -2.73 -0.70 -0.26
C PHE A 173 -1.71 -0.16 0.73
N ILE A 174 -1.43 -0.92 1.80
CA ILE A 174 -0.43 -0.57 2.80
C ILE A 174 0.96 -0.57 2.17
N ASP A 175 1.33 -1.67 1.52
CA ASP A 175 2.66 -1.85 0.93
C ASP A 175 2.91 -0.83 -0.19
N LEU A 176 1.90 -0.54 -1.01
CA LEU A 176 2.02 0.48 -2.05
C LEU A 176 2.08 1.90 -1.49
N PHE A 177 1.30 2.21 -0.45
CA PHE A 177 1.34 3.51 0.22
C PHE A 177 2.70 3.74 0.90
N ASP A 178 3.19 2.76 1.68
CA ASP A 178 4.50 2.84 2.33
C ASP A 178 5.61 3.00 1.30
N CYS A 179 5.56 2.25 0.21
CA CYS A 179 6.48 2.42 -0.90
C CYS A 179 6.45 3.84 -1.48
N CYS A 180 5.28 4.49 -1.59
CA CYS A 180 5.19 5.88 -2.05
C CYS A 180 5.85 6.85 -1.05
N ILE A 181 5.61 6.66 0.25
CA ILE A 181 6.24 7.48 1.30
C ILE A 181 7.76 7.30 1.28
N LYS A 182 8.25 6.06 1.26
CA LYS A 182 9.68 5.76 1.20
C LYS A 182 10.35 6.26 -0.07
N TYR A 183 9.68 6.14 -1.21
CA TYR A 183 10.16 6.70 -2.47
C TYR A 183 10.29 8.23 -2.37
N ALA A 184 9.33 8.92 -1.73
CA ALA A 184 9.39 10.37 -1.51
C ALA A 184 10.53 10.77 -0.56
N CYS A 185 10.71 10.07 0.57
CA CYS A 185 11.81 10.36 1.51
C CYS A 185 13.19 10.10 0.87
N ASN A 186 13.35 9.02 0.10
CA ASN A 186 14.61 8.72 -0.59
C ASN A 186 14.94 9.74 -1.70
N LEU A 187 13.93 10.39 -2.29
CA LEU A 187 14.13 11.49 -3.24
C LEU A 187 14.68 12.75 -2.55
N GLU A 188 14.28 13.02 -1.31
CA GLU A 188 14.85 14.12 -0.53
C GLU A 188 16.33 13.87 -0.19
N ASP A 189 16.70 12.63 0.16
CA ASP A 189 18.11 12.26 0.37
C ASP A 189 18.96 12.38 -0.91
N LEU A 190 18.37 12.14 -2.09
CA LEU A 190 19.01 12.35 -3.39
C LEU A 190 19.16 13.84 -3.78
N HIS A 191 18.37 14.73 -3.18
CA HIS A 191 18.44 16.19 -3.40
C HIS A 191 19.21 16.93 -2.30
N GLN A 192 19.57 16.28 -1.19
CA GLN A 192 20.35 16.85 -0.10
C GLN A 192 21.87 16.56 0.00
N PRO A 193 22.58 15.89 -0.94
CA PRO A 193 24.03 15.67 -0.75
C PRO A 193 24.82 16.99 -0.60
N GLU A 194 24.44 18.03 -1.35
CA GLU A 194 25.20 19.28 -1.45
C GLU A 194 24.85 20.31 -0.35
N MET A 195 23.70 20.17 0.31
CA MET A 195 23.26 21.11 1.35
C MET A 195 23.75 20.73 2.77
N ARG A 196 24.06 19.45 3.02
CA ARG A 196 24.58 19.00 4.33
C ARG A 196 26.08 19.21 4.53
N GLU A 197 26.85 19.37 3.45
CA GLU A 197 28.28 19.75 3.54
C GLU A 197 28.48 21.27 3.65
N ALA A 198 27.48 22.09 3.30
CA ALA A 198 27.56 23.55 3.42
C ALA A 198 27.22 24.11 4.82
N LEU A 199 26.89 23.23 5.78
CA LEU A 199 26.49 23.58 7.15
C LEU A 199 27.37 22.91 8.23
N LYS A 200 28.56 22.41 7.87
CA LYS A 200 29.64 22.06 8.82
C LYS A 200 30.82 22.98 8.61
#